data_AF-A0A352N3Q5-F1
#
_entry.id   AF-A0A352N3Q5-F1
#
_cell.length_a   1.000
_cell.length_b   1.000
_cell.length_c   1.000
_cell.angle_alpha   90.00
_cell.angle_beta   90.00
_cell.angle_gamma   90.00
#
_symmetry.space_group_name_H-M   'P 1'
#
loop_
_entity.id
_entity.type
_entity.pdbx_description
1 polymer ?
#
loop_
_entity_poly.entity_id
_entity_poly.type
_entity_poly.pdbx_seq_one_letter_code
_entity_poly.pdbx_strand_id
1 'polypeptide(L)'
;MKNKSGIIKEQCLIGYDNAINFIPYYTSDVWSNDGKYFIFYCQKDGRISLNRYFSDDGRCEEVLDMGKWSSSYRAKNDPYADMVVSGHVRNTETVLVPFDNRICHISIPGKSSRFSKAVFPDDSELAGPFHVSDDGKYLAGVNYRRTDAKLEKTSIFVYDIGKEKILFLEEIDFWANHTQFFSNAEHILFCHEGPTETIPARLHLLEWRKGVHYPIYPQKHNSKGELVEFVGHEMPAGDKVVAVRYPVSRMEDFGIILVDPETKTGEFIDHDDYLHVASNAAGSLFVMDTCWWGNTKRKTEDQSDIFLYDNRTKKKHFLASVCCSMKNQIYHVHPRLNRAGDIVLATAKESVDLPNAKILYLELAV
;
A
#
# COMPACT_ATOMS: atom_id res chain seq x y z
N MET A 1 -16.80 17.51 13.15
CA MET A 1 -16.94 16.22 13.88
C MET A 1 -16.39 16.41 15.29
N LYS A 2 -17.13 16.03 16.35
CA LYS A 2 -16.61 16.14 17.73
C LYS A 2 -15.74 14.91 18.03
N ASN A 3 -14.46 15.14 18.27
CA ASN A 3 -13.47 14.15 18.66
C ASN A 3 -13.85 13.51 20.01
N LYS A 4 -14.36 12.28 19.99
CA LYS A 4 -14.86 11.58 21.19
C LYS A 4 -13.80 10.75 21.90
N SER A 5 -12.70 10.40 21.24
CA SER A 5 -11.68 9.46 21.75
C SER A 5 -10.53 10.16 22.47
N GLY A 6 -10.36 11.48 22.30
CA GLY A 6 -9.23 12.23 22.89
C GLY A 6 -7.86 11.86 22.32
N ILE A 7 -7.80 10.89 21.39
CA ILE A 7 -6.56 10.40 20.79
C ILE A 7 -6.13 11.23 19.58
N ILE A 8 -7.05 11.95 18.93
CA ILE A 8 -6.71 12.83 17.81
C ILE A 8 -6.35 14.20 18.37
N LYS A 9 -5.13 14.69 18.11
CA LYS A 9 -4.72 16.06 18.44
C LYS A 9 -5.18 17.04 17.35
N GLU A 10 -4.92 16.68 16.11
CA GLU A 10 -5.22 17.49 14.94
C GLU A 10 -5.88 16.63 13.85
N GLN A 11 -6.82 17.25 13.13
CA GLN A 11 -7.45 16.66 11.96
C GLN A 11 -7.63 17.72 10.87
N CYS A 12 -7.13 17.43 9.66
CA CYS A 12 -7.30 18.30 8.51
C CYS A 12 -7.44 17.49 7.20
N LEU A 13 -7.97 18.15 6.18
CA LEU A 13 -8.06 17.61 4.82
C LEU A 13 -7.03 18.32 3.95
N ILE A 14 -6.11 17.55 3.37
CA ILE A 14 -4.98 18.05 2.61
C ILE A 14 -5.22 17.88 1.11
N GLY A 15 -4.68 18.83 0.35
CA GLY A 15 -4.71 18.83 -1.10
C GLY A 15 -5.51 19.99 -1.69
N TYR A 16 -5.47 20.12 -3.01
CA TYR A 16 -6.09 21.21 -3.75
C TYR A 16 -7.60 21.02 -3.87
N ASP A 17 -8.36 22.11 -3.87
CA ASP A 17 -9.81 22.07 -4.09
C ASP A 17 -10.13 21.77 -5.56
N ASN A 18 -11.27 21.12 -5.79
CA ASN A 18 -11.72 20.69 -7.12
C ASN A 18 -10.68 19.82 -7.83
N ALA A 19 -10.10 18.88 -7.10
CA ALA A 19 -9.03 18.02 -7.57
C ALA A 19 -9.18 16.60 -7.00
N ILE A 20 -8.49 15.67 -7.65
CA ILE A 20 -8.28 14.31 -7.15
C ILE A 20 -6.91 14.30 -6.48
N ASN A 21 -6.88 14.37 -5.14
CA ASN A 21 -5.65 14.26 -4.36
C ASN A 21 -5.56 12.84 -3.80
N PHE A 22 -4.44 12.17 -4.07
CA PHE A 22 -4.22 10.80 -3.63
C PHE A 22 -2.76 10.55 -3.32
N ILE A 23 -2.51 9.54 -2.50
CA ILE A 23 -1.19 9.07 -2.12
C ILE A 23 -0.90 7.72 -2.80
N PRO A 24 0.38 7.34 -2.95
CA PRO A 24 0.76 5.96 -3.27
C PRO A 24 0.05 4.91 -2.41
N TYR A 25 -0.02 3.69 -2.93
CA TYR A 25 -0.59 2.52 -2.28
C TYR A 25 -0.05 2.33 -0.86
N TYR A 26 -0.90 1.95 0.12
CA TYR A 26 -0.61 2.04 1.58
C TYR A 26 0.70 1.39 2.06
N THR A 27 1.26 0.45 1.28
CA THR A 27 2.53 -0.22 1.57
C THR A 27 3.78 0.60 1.22
N SER A 28 3.67 1.64 0.38
CA SER A 28 4.79 2.49 -0.03
C SER A 28 4.96 3.67 0.92
N ASP A 29 6.17 3.97 1.41
CA ASP A 29 6.40 5.16 2.24
C ASP A 29 6.21 6.45 1.43
N VAL A 30 5.74 7.53 2.07
CA VAL A 30 5.52 8.85 1.44
C VAL A 30 6.19 9.97 2.20
N TRP A 31 6.71 9.69 3.40
CA TRP A 31 7.30 10.70 4.25
C TRP A 31 8.73 11.00 3.81
N SER A 32 9.10 12.26 3.93
CA SER A 32 10.51 12.68 3.94
C SER A 32 11.27 12.00 5.07
N ASN A 33 12.59 11.90 4.94
CA ASN A 33 13.42 11.23 5.95
C ASN A 33 13.35 11.91 7.33
N ASP A 34 13.20 13.24 7.36
CA ASP A 34 13.06 14.01 8.60
C ASP A 34 11.61 14.20 9.05
N GLY A 35 10.65 13.63 8.32
CA GLY A 35 9.22 13.68 8.63
C GLY A 35 8.54 15.04 8.43
N LYS A 36 9.24 16.06 7.90
CA LYS A 36 8.68 17.42 7.78
C LYS A 36 7.60 17.56 6.72
N TYR A 37 7.63 16.69 5.72
CA TYR A 37 6.61 16.64 4.69
C TYR A 37 6.32 15.21 4.22
N PHE A 38 5.16 15.03 3.60
CA PHE A 38 4.87 13.84 2.79
C PHE A 38 4.54 14.23 1.35
N ILE A 39 4.73 13.29 0.43
CA ILE A 39 4.39 13.45 -0.99
C ILE A 39 2.96 13.01 -1.29
N PHE A 40 2.36 13.61 -2.30
CA PHE A 40 1.09 13.18 -2.87
C PHE A 40 0.95 13.58 -4.34
N TYR A 41 0.03 12.92 -5.03
CA TYR A 41 -0.33 13.26 -6.40
C TYR A 41 -1.61 14.08 -6.42
N CYS A 42 -1.68 15.01 -7.37
CA CYS A 42 -2.87 15.81 -7.62
C CYS A 42 -3.22 15.72 -9.09
N GLN A 43 -4.47 15.37 -9.41
CA GLN A 43 -5.04 15.64 -10.71
C GLN A 43 -6.03 16.81 -10.61
N LYS A 44 -5.78 17.85 -11.40
CA LYS A 44 -6.62 19.05 -11.48
C LYS A 44 -6.62 19.59 -12.91
N ASP A 45 -7.80 19.92 -13.44
CA ASP A 45 -7.96 20.53 -14.77
C ASP A 45 -7.23 19.76 -15.89
N GLY A 46 -7.26 18.42 -15.84
CA GLY A 46 -6.61 17.53 -16.80
C GLY A 46 -5.10 17.36 -16.64
N ARG A 47 -4.49 18.13 -15.74
CA ARG A 47 -3.07 18.08 -15.39
C ARG A 47 -2.85 17.19 -14.17
N ILE A 48 -1.76 16.44 -14.17
CA ILE A 48 -1.32 15.68 -13.01
C ILE A 48 -0.02 16.29 -12.49
N SER A 49 0.18 16.34 -11.18
CA SER A 49 1.43 16.79 -10.57
C SER A 49 1.80 15.98 -9.34
N LEU A 50 3.10 15.90 -9.07
CA LEU A 50 3.65 15.46 -7.79
C LEU A 50 3.81 16.68 -6.89
N ASN A 51 3.35 16.55 -5.65
CA ASN A 51 3.30 17.62 -4.67
C ASN A 51 3.87 17.13 -3.33
N ARG A 52 4.23 18.07 -2.47
CA ARG A 52 4.57 17.83 -1.07
C ARG A 52 3.75 18.71 -0.14
N TYR A 53 3.42 18.21 1.03
CA TYR A 53 2.72 18.93 2.08
C TYR A 53 3.57 19.00 3.34
N PHE A 54 3.81 20.22 3.84
CA PHE A 54 4.52 20.49 5.08
C PHE A 54 3.51 20.66 6.21
N SER A 55 3.56 19.78 7.22
CA SER A 55 2.60 19.81 8.34
C SER A 55 2.79 21.01 9.26
N ASP A 56 4.04 21.44 9.47
CA ASP A 56 4.37 22.49 10.44
C ASP A 56 3.76 23.87 10.10
N ASP A 57 3.60 24.17 8.80
CA ASP A 57 3.10 25.45 8.30
C ASP A 57 1.85 25.31 7.40
N GLY A 58 1.35 24.09 7.20
CA GLY A 58 0.18 23.78 6.38
C GLY A 58 0.38 24.04 4.87
N ARG A 59 1.62 24.11 4.38
CA ARG A 59 1.92 24.50 3.00
C ARG A 59 1.93 23.32 2.04
N CYS A 60 1.19 23.44 0.93
CA CYS A 60 1.34 22.58 -0.25
C CYS A 60 2.33 23.21 -1.24
N GLU A 61 3.23 22.40 -1.81
CA GLU A 61 4.15 22.83 -2.86
C GLU A 61 4.18 21.81 -3.99
N GLU A 62 4.04 22.30 -5.22
CA GLU A 62 4.24 21.49 -6.40
C GLU A 62 5.74 21.21 -6.63
N VAL A 63 6.05 19.93 -6.80
CA VAL A 63 7.39 19.44 -7.10
C VAL A 63 7.61 19.39 -8.61
N LEU A 64 6.70 18.72 -9.32
CA LEU A 64 6.84 18.48 -10.75
C LEU A 64 5.47 18.40 -11.44
N ASP A 65 5.35 19.12 -12.56
CA ASP A 65 4.26 18.93 -13.51
C ASP A 65 4.46 17.61 -14.29
N MET A 66 3.48 16.73 -14.16
CA MET A 66 3.44 15.44 -14.80
C MET A 66 2.51 15.41 -16.01
N GLY A 67 1.98 16.56 -16.45
CA GLY A 67 1.11 16.67 -17.63
C GLY A 67 1.75 16.19 -18.94
N LYS A 68 3.09 16.11 -19.01
CA LYS A 68 3.82 15.49 -20.13
C LYS A 68 3.95 13.97 -20.03
N TRP A 69 3.48 13.33 -18.96
CA TRP A 69 3.14 11.90 -18.98
C TRP A 69 1.89 11.72 -19.86
N SER A 70 2.12 11.80 -21.17
CA SER A 70 1.10 11.79 -22.19
C SER A 70 0.50 10.40 -22.35
N SER A 71 -0.80 10.29 -22.08
CA SER A 71 -1.89 9.64 -22.85
C SER A 71 -1.70 8.33 -23.63
N SER A 72 -0.49 7.83 -23.94
CA SER A 72 -0.29 6.66 -24.79
C SER A 72 -0.23 5.32 -24.05
N TYR A 73 -0.20 5.33 -22.70
CA TYR A 73 0.06 4.12 -21.90
C TYR A 73 -0.80 4.00 -20.64
N ARG A 74 -1.86 4.81 -20.50
CA ARG A 74 -2.79 4.64 -19.38
C ARG A 74 -3.42 3.27 -19.48
N ALA A 75 -3.34 2.46 -18.41
CA ALA A 75 -4.22 1.32 -18.26
C ALA A 75 -5.63 1.83 -18.56
N LYS A 76 -6.29 1.22 -19.55
CA LYS A 76 -7.54 1.73 -20.15
C LYS A 76 -8.63 2.00 -19.09
N ASN A 77 -8.49 1.38 -17.92
CA ASN A 77 -9.40 1.39 -16.79
C ASN A 77 -8.91 2.23 -15.59
N ASP A 78 -7.61 2.52 -15.48
CA ASP A 78 -7.05 3.34 -14.39
C ASP A 78 -5.88 4.22 -14.88
N PRO A 79 -6.11 5.51 -15.14
CA PRO A 79 -5.09 6.41 -15.67
C PRO A 79 -4.03 6.81 -14.64
N TYR A 80 -4.14 6.36 -13.39
CA TYR A 80 -3.26 6.71 -12.27
C TYR A 80 -2.47 5.51 -11.72
N ALA A 81 -2.63 4.32 -12.31
CA ALA A 81 -2.05 3.08 -11.81
C ALA A 81 -0.55 3.20 -11.50
N ASP A 82 0.24 3.72 -12.43
CA ASP A 82 1.70 3.91 -12.27
C ASP A 82 2.07 4.77 -11.05
N MET A 83 1.25 5.77 -10.73
CA MET A 83 1.49 6.68 -9.61
C MET A 83 1.10 6.02 -8.29
N VAL A 84 0.00 5.26 -8.29
CA VAL A 84 -0.42 4.47 -7.13
C VAL A 84 0.67 3.48 -6.73
N VAL A 85 1.32 2.85 -7.70
CA VAL A 85 2.35 1.84 -7.43
C VAL A 85 3.77 2.40 -7.22
N SER A 86 3.94 3.71 -7.15
CA SER A 86 5.25 4.35 -7.00
C SER A 86 5.90 4.12 -5.63
N GLY A 87 7.24 4.16 -5.59
CA GLY A 87 8.06 4.06 -4.37
C GLY A 87 8.77 5.37 -4.02
N HIS A 88 9.01 5.64 -2.73
CA HIS A 88 9.73 6.83 -2.28
C HIS A 88 11.04 6.49 -1.56
N VAL A 89 12.16 7.00 -2.08
CA VAL A 89 13.50 6.89 -1.49
C VAL A 89 13.76 8.10 -0.62
N ARG A 90 13.52 7.97 0.68
CA ARG A 90 13.56 9.07 1.66
C ARG A 90 14.93 9.73 1.76
N ASN A 91 16.01 8.95 1.73
CA ASN A 91 17.38 9.43 1.91
C ASN A 91 17.87 10.35 0.79
N THR A 92 17.37 10.14 -0.42
CA THR A 92 17.71 10.95 -1.60
C THR A 92 16.53 11.80 -2.10
N GLU A 93 15.42 11.78 -1.36
CA GLU A 93 14.16 12.45 -1.69
C GLU A 93 13.78 12.24 -3.17
N THR A 94 13.75 10.96 -3.56
CA THR A 94 13.52 10.54 -4.95
C THR A 94 12.29 9.64 -5.04
N VAL A 95 11.35 9.97 -5.91
CA VAL A 95 10.20 9.11 -6.22
C VAL A 95 10.55 8.23 -7.42
N LEU A 96 10.27 6.94 -7.31
CA LEU A 96 10.49 5.92 -8.32
C LEU A 96 9.14 5.50 -8.88
N VAL A 97 8.89 5.81 -10.15
CA VAL A 97 7.61 5.54 -10.81
C VAL A 97 7.84 4.54 -11.94
N PRO A 98 7.12 3.42 -11.99
CA PRO A 98 7.20 2.52 -13.14
C PRO A 98 6.74 3.22 -14.40
N PHE A 99 7.40 2.92 -15.50
CA PHE A 99 7.00 3.40 -16.81
C PHE A 99 7.43 2.37 -17.85
N ASP A 100 6.46 1.59 -18.35
CA ASP A 100 6.73 0.46 -19.23
C ASP A 100 7.70 -0.52 -18.56
N ASN A 101 8.80 -0.86 -19.22
CA ASN A 101 9.88 -1.71 -18.75
C ASN A 101 11.04 -0.90 -18.12
N ARG A 102 10.80 0.33 -17.64
CA ARG A 102 11.82 1.19 -17.01
C ARG A 102 11.27 1.90 -15.78
N ILE A 103 12.17 2.44 -14.96
CA ILE A 103 11.83 3.22 -13.78
C ILE A 103 12.15 4.68 -14.06
N CYS A 104 11.19 5.57 -13.84
CA CYS A 104 11.40 7.01 -13.83
C CYS A 104 11.81 7.45 -12.42
N HIS A 105 13.00 8.03 -12.29
CA HIS A 105 13.48 8.67 -11.07
C HIS A 105 13.10 10.15 -11.09
N ILE A 106 12.35 10.59 -10.07
CA ILE A 106 11.94 11.97 -9.89
C ILE A 106 12.63 12.53 -8.66
N SER A 107 13.53 13.49 -8.86
CA SER A 107 14.20 14.18 -7.75
C SER A 107 13.28 15.28 -7.22
N ILE A 108 12.91 15.20 -5.93
CA ILE A 108 12.12 16.23 -5.26
C ILE A 108 12.93 17.53 -5.11
N PRO A 109 14.20 17.52 -4.63
CA PRO A 109 15.00 18.74 -4.53
C PRO A 109 15.33 19.33 -5.89
N GLY A 110 15.65 18.47 -6.87
CA GLY A 110 16.03 18.88 -8.21
C GLY A 110 14.85 19.23 -9.12
N LYS A 111 13.60 19.03 -8.68
CA LYS A 111 12.36 19.24 -9.47
C LYS A 111 12.48 18.73 -10.90
N SER A 112 13.04 17.53 -11.06
CA SER A 112 13.40 16.96 -12.35
C SER A 112 13.15 15.47 -12.38
N SER A 113 13.02 14.93 -13.59
CA SER A 113 12.83 13.51 -13.82
C SER A 113 13.81 12.98 -14.87
N ARG A 114 14.14 11.69 -14.74
CA ARG A 114 14.93 10.94 -15.71
C ARG A 114 14.59 9.47 -15.65
N PHE A 115 14.74 8.76 -16.76
CA PHE A 115 14.64 7.30 -16.75
C PHE A 115 15.92 6.65 -16.22
N SER A 116 15.77 5.49 -15.57
CA SER A 116 16.86 4.61 -15.17
C SER A 116 17.64 4.11 -16.38
N LYS A 117 18.92 3.79 -16.16
CA LYS A 117 19.75 3.05 -17.13
C LYS A 117 19.34 1.58 -17.24
N ALA A 118 18.83 1.00 -16.15
CA ALA A 118 18.26 -0.34 -16.20
C ALA A 118 17.01 -0.36 -17.08
N VAL A 119 16.93 -1.40 -17.90
CA VAL A 119 15.80 -1.72 -18.77
C VAL A 119 15.41 -3.17 -18.48
N PHE A 120 14.16 -3.39 -18.13
CA PHE A 120 13.56 -4.70 -17.94
C PHE A 120 13.24 -5.32 -19.32
N PRO A 121 12.94 -6.64 -19.40
CA PRO A 121 12.59 -7.26 -20.68
C PRO A 121 11.51 -6.48 -21.46
N ASP A 122 11.69 -6.33 -22.77
CA ASP A 122 10.83 -5.47 -23.62
C ASP A 122 9.36 -5.91 -23.68
N ASP A 123 9.10 -7.19 -23.40
CA ASP A 123 7.78 -7.78 -23.33
C ASP A 123 7.15 -7.67 -21.93
N SER A 124 7.79 -6.97 -21.00
CA SER A 124 7.31 -6.83 -19.61
C SER A 124 6.74 -5.45 -19.31
N GLU A 125 5.84 -5.41 -18.34
CA GLU A 125 5.31 -4.18 -17.75
C GLU A 125 5.58 -4.23 -16.23
N LEU A 126 6.16 -3.15 -15.70
CA LEU A 126 6.38 -3.01 -14.27
C LEU A 126 5.07 -2.63 -13.57
N ALA A 127 4.74 -3.34 -12.51
CA ALA A 127 3.50 -3.15 -11.78
C ALA A 127 3.63 -3.58 -10.32
N GLY A 128 2.49 -3.55 -9.63
CA GLY A 128 2.41 -3.84 -8.20
C GLY A 128 3.05 -2.74 -7.35
N PRO A 129 2.56 -2.49 -6.13
CA PRO A 129 3.11 -1.45 -5.27
C PRO A 129 4.61 -1.61 -5.08
N PHE A 130 5.38 -0.62 -5.52
CA PHE A 130 6.81 -0.57 -5.27
C PHE A 130 7.11 -0.33 -3.80
N HIS A 131 8.07 -1.07 -3.26
CA HIS A 131 8.54 -0.89 -1.90
C HIS A 131 10.06 -0.66 -1.87
N VAL A 132 10.47 0.41 -1.20
CA VAL A 132 11.88 0.77 -1.02
C VAL A 132 12.37 0.21 0.32
N SER A 133 13.57 -0.36 0.34
CA SER A 133 14.19 -0.83 1.60
C SER A 133 14.42 0.32 2.57
N ASP A 134 14.43 0.05 3.87
CA ASP A 134 14.59 1.08 4.90
C ASP A 134 15.87 1.92 4.76
N ASP A 135 16.94 1.33 4.23
CA ASP A 135 18.21 2.00 3.95
C ASP A 135 18.23 2.77 2.62
N GLY A 136 17.15 2.69 1.84
CA GLY A 136 16.99 3.37 0.55
C GLY A 136 17.84 2.79 -0.59
N LYS A 137 18.46 1.61 -0.41
CA LYS A 137 19.34 1.02 -1.43
C LYS A 137 18.60 0.20 -2.47
N TYR A 138 17.51 -0.45 -2.09
CA TYR A 138 16.83 -1.42 -2.92
C TYR A 138 15.37 -1.04 -3.15
N LEU A 139 14.88 -1.36 -4.35
CA LEU A 139 13.48 -1.31 -4.73
C LEU A 139 13.02 -2.73 -5.05
N ALA A 140 11.89 -3.14 -4.52
CA ALA A 140 11.18 -4.35 -4.92
C ALA A 140 9.88 -3.97 -5.63
N GLY A 141 9.50 -4.80 -6.59
CA GLY A 141 8.25 -4.71 -7.33
C GLY A 141 8.02 -6.00 -8.11
N VAL A 142 6.98 -5.99 -8.95
CA VAL A 142 6.71 -7.10 -9.86
C VAL A 142 6.71 -6.63 -11.30
N ASN A 143 6.96 -7.57 -12.21
CA ASN A 143 6.76 -7.38 -13.62
C ASN A 143 6.01 -8.58 -14.20
N TYR A 144 5.05 -8.31 -15.08
CA TYR A 144 4.32 -9.34 -15.82
C TYR A 144 4.58 -9.20 -17.31
N ARG A 145 4.39 -10.29 -18.06
CA ARG A 145 4.54 -10.25 -19.51
C ARG A 145 3.27 -9.67 -20.13
N ARG A 146 3.42 -8.74 -21.06
CA ARG A 146 2.32 -8.07 -21.79
C ARG A 146 1.48 -9.03 -22.62
N THR A 147 2.05 -10.16 -23.02
CA THR A 147 1.38 -11.19 -23.81
C THR A 147 0.43 -12.08 -23.00
N ASP A 148 0.54 -12.04 -21.67
CA ASP A 148 -0.21 -12.94 -20.81
C ASP A 148 -1.64 -12.42 -20.69
N ALA A 149 -2.58 -13.15 -21.31
CA ALA A 149 -4.00 -12.81 -21.28
C ALA A 149 -4.61 -12.89 -19.87
N LYS A 150 -3.92 -13.55 -18.94
CA LYS A 150 -4.26 -13.66 -17.53
C LYS A 150 -2.97 -13.56 -16.71
N LEU A 151 -3.03 -12.84 -15.60
CA LEU A 151 -1.97 -12.82 -14.60
C LEU A 151 -1.98 -14.16 -13.85
N GLU A 152 -1.42 -15.19 -14.48
CA GLU A 152 -1.25 -16.51 -13.87
C GLU A 152 0.14 -16.66 -13.25
N LYS A 153 1.12 -15.89 -13.75
CA LYS A 153 2.50 -15.84 -13.26
C LYS A 153 3.03 -14.42 -13.31
N THR A 154 3.86 -14.05 -12.36
CA THR A 154 4.58 -12.78 -12.38
C THR A 154 6.02 -13.00 -11.97
N SER A 155 6.90 -12.08 -12.36
CA SER A 155 8.26 -12.06 -11.86
C SER A 155 8.39 -11.03 -10.74
N ILE A 156 9.12 -11.38 -9.68
CA ILE A 156 9.53 -10.44 -8.64
C ILE A 156 10.93 -9.92 -9.01
N PHE A 157 11.16 -8.62 -8.84
CA PHE A 157 12.47 -8.04 -9.05
C PHE A 157 13.01 -7.33 -7.80
N VAL A 158 14.35 -7.27 -7.71
CA VAL A 158 15.08 -6.36 -6.80
C VAL A 158 16.01 -5.49 -7.62
N TYR A 159 15.88 -4.18 -7.47
CA TYR A 159 16.63 -3.16 -8.18
C TYR A 159 17.53 -2.38 -7.22
N ASP A 160 18.83 -2.30 -7.51
CA ASP A 160 19.80 -1.43 -6.83
C ASP A 160 19.60 0.01 -7.33
N ILE A 161 19.08 0.87 -6.47
CA ILE A 161 18.67 2.23 -6.82
C ILE A 161 19.88 3.10 -7.17
N GLY A 162 20.98 2.94 -6.43
CA GLY A 162 22.18 3.76 -6.61
C GLY A 162 23.01 3.35 -7.83
N LYS A 163 23.06 2.04 -8.13
CA LYS A 163 23.78 1.51 -9.30
C LYS A 163 22.92 1.43 -10.56
N GLU A 164 21.61 1.60 -10.41
CA GLU A 164 20.62 1.43 -11.45
C GLU A 164 20.74 0.06 -12.14
N LYS A 165 20.72 -1.00 -11.33
CA LYS A 165 20.91 -2.37 -11.80
C LYS A 165 19.87 -3.31 -11.21
N ILE A 166 19.28 -4.16 -12.05
CA ILE A 166 18.46 -5.29 -11.62
C ILE A 166 19.40 -6.34 -10.99
N LEU A 167 19.22 -6.61 -9.71
CA LEU A 167 20.01 -7.59 -8.94
C LEU A 167 19.34 -8.96 -8.90
N PHE A 168 18.01 -8.98 -8.95
CA PHE A 168 17.17 -10.16 -8.89
C PHE A 168 16.00 -9.98 -9.83
N LEU A 169 15.64 -11.04 -10.54
CA LEU A 169 14.46 -11.12 -11.40
C LEU A 169 14.13 -12.60 -11.56
N GLU A 170 13.07 -13.05 -10.90
CA GLU A 170 12.68 -14.47 -10.91
C GLU A 170 11.18 -14.61 -11.09
N GLU A 171 10.78 -15.53 -11.96
CA GLU A 171 9.38 -15.87 -12.22
C GLU A 171 8.83 -16.73 -11.09
N ILE A 172 7.70 -16.31 -10.54
CA ILE A 172 6.91 -17.07 -9.59
C ILE A 172 5.79 -17.78 -10.36
N ASP A 173 5.51 -19.03 -10.00
CA ASP A 173 4.56 -19.91 -10.70
C ASP A 173 3.09 -19.59 -10.40
N PHE A 174 2.83 -18.45 -9.75
CA PHE A 174 1.53 -17.87 -9.50
C PHE A 174 1.59 -16.34 -9.62
N TRP A 175 0.44 -15.68 -9.55
CA TRP A 175 0.36 -14.21 -9.54
C TRP A 175 0.94 -13.65 -8.23
N ALA A 176 2.23 -13.36 -8.20
CA ALA A 176 2.87 -12.69 -7.07
C ALA A 176 2.68 -11.16 -7.15
N ASN A 177 2.43 -10.51 -6.01
CA ASN A 177 2.30 -9.06 -5.89
C ASN A 177 2.63 -8.56 -4.46
N HIS A 178 2.49 -7.26 -4.21
CA HIS A 178 2.66 -6.61 -2.90
C HIS A 178 4.00 -6.90 -2.24
N THR A 179 5.08 -6.79 -3.02
CA THR A 179 6.44 -6.99 -2.51
C THR A 179 6.81 -5.90 -1.50
N GLN A 180 7.16 -6.30 -0.28
CA GLN A 180 7.46 -5.41 0.84
C GLN A 180 8.72 -5.90 1.56
N PHE A 181 9.74 -5.05 1.70
CA PHE A 181 10.94 -5.40 2.44
C PHE A 181 10.65 -5.46 3.94
N PHE A 182 11.20 -6.47 4.62
CA PHE A 182 11.45 -6.36 6.05
C PHE A 182 12.60 -5.38 6.31
N SER A 183 12.75 -4.94 7.56
CA SER A 183 13.78 -3.98 7.99
C SER A 183 15.21 -4.44 7.68
N ASN A 184 15.45 -5.76 7.59
CA ASN A 184 16.76 -6.32 7.23
C ASN A 184 17.08 -6.25 5.72
N ALA A 185 16.11 -5.90 4.86
CA ALA A 185 16.22 -5.87 3.40
C ALA A 185 16.64 -7.18 2.70
N GLU A 186 16.85 -8.26 3.45
CA GLU A 186 17.20 -9.59 2.95
C GLU A 186 15.95 -10.43 2.66
N HIS A 187 14.84 -10.10 3.34
CA HIS A 187 13.55 -10.75 3.17
C HIS A 187 12.52 -9.80 2.57
N ILE A 188 11.73 -10.33 1.64
CA ILE A 188 10.61 -9.65 1.01
C ILE A 188 9.34 -10.43 1.33
N LEU A 189 8.39 -9.81 2.01
CA LEU A 189 7.01 -10.26 2.07
C LEU A 189 6.38 -10.03 0.69
N PHE A 190 5.61 -11.00 0.20
CA PHE A 190 4.76 -10.82 -0.97
C PHE A 190 3.53 -11.73 -0.85
N CYS A 191 2.55 -11.52 -1.72
CA CYS A 191 1.35 -12.33 -1.72
C CYS A 191 1.10 -13.06 -3.04
N HIS A 192 0.39 -14.18 -2.95
CA HIS A 192 -0.32 -14.79 -4.08
C HIS A 192 -1.65 -14.04 -4.25
N GLU A 193 -1.76 -13.29 -5.34
CA GLU A 193 -2.96 -12.55 -5.72
C GLU A 193 -3.96 -13.39 -6.53
N GLY A 194 -5.23 -13.00 -6.45
CA GLY A 194 -6.34 -13.63 -7.15
C GLY A 194 -7.55 -13.89 -6.26
N PRO A 195 -8.52 -14.70 -6.72
CA PRO A 195 -9.71 -15.02 -5.96
C PRO A 195 -9.36 -15.76 -4.66
N THR A 196 -9.53 -15.08 -3.52
CA THR A 196 -9.01 -15.54 -2.21
C THR A 196 -9.54 -16.91 -1.79
N GLU A 197 -10.72 -17.30 -2.27
CA GLU A 197 -11.36 -18.59 -2.01
C GLU A 197 -10.66 -19.76 -2.68
N THR A 198 -9.73 -19.48 -3.60
CA THR A 198 -8.96 -20.46 -4.36
C THR A 198 -7.47 -20.49 -4.00
N ILE A 199 -7.03 -19.61 -3.09
CA ILE A 199 -5.62 -19.43 -2.74
C ILE A 199 -5.37 -20.02 -1.35
N PRO A 200 -4.77 -21.22 -1.25
CA PRO A 200 -4.59 -21.93 0.03
C PRO A 200 -3.46 -21.36 0.90
N ALA A 201 -2.59 -20.54 0.30
CA ALA A 201 -1.52 -19.84 1.01
C ALA A 201 -1.21 -18.52 0.30
N ARG A 202 -1.79 -17.44 0.84
CA ARG A 202 -1.58 -16.09 0.31
C ARG A 202 -0.25 -15.49 0.70
N LEU A 203 0.20 -15.66 1.94
CA LEU A 203 1.37 -14.95 2.48
C LEU A 203 2.66 -15.75 2.24
N HIS A 204 3.63 -15.16 1.55
CA HIS A 204 4.93 -15.76 1.24
C HIS A 204 6.08 -14.84 1.63
N LEU A 205 7.22 -15.47 1.93
CA LEU A 205 8.49 -14.78 2.16
C LEU A 205 9.47 -15.18 1.06
N LEU A 206 10.21 -14.21 0.53
CA LEU A 206 11.30 -14.40 -0.44
C LEU A 206 12.63 -14.00 0.20
N GLU A 207 13.56 -14.95 0.26
CA GLU A 207 14.99 -14.72 0.48
C GLU A 207 15.68 -14.45 -0.87
N TRP A 208 15.57 -13.21 -1.35
CA TRP A 208 15.85 -12.88 -2.75
C TRP A 208 17.30 -13.13 -3.19
N ARG A 209 18.28 -13.08 -2.27
CA ARG A 209 19.67 -13.42 -2.60
C ARG A 209 19.87 -14.90 -2.90
N LYS A 210 19.01 -15.76 -2.35
CA LYS A 210 19.05 -17.21 -2.54
C LYS A 210 18.07 -17.69 -3.61
N GLY A 211 17.11 -16.85 -4.02
CA GLY A 211 16.02 -17.26 -4.91
C GLY A 211 15.09 -18.29 -4.25
N VAL A 212 14.94 -18.24 -2.93
CA VAL A 212 14.11 -19.18 -2.19
C VAL A 212 12.89 -18.44 -1.64
N HIS A 213 11.70 -18.94 -1.94
CA HIS A 213 10.47 -18.47 -1.33
C HIS A 213 9.66 -19.60 -0.71
N TYR A 214 8.83 -19.26 0.27
CA TYR A 214 7.96 -20.24 0.94
C TYR A 214 6.75 -19.56 1.58
N PRO A 215 5.62 -20.28 1.73
CA PRO A 215 4.48 -19.79 2.47
C PRO A 215 4.81 -19.68 3.96
N ILE A 216 4.39 -18.57 4.56
CA ILE A 216 4.59 -18.27 5.98
C ILE A 216 3.31 -18.45 6.82
N TYR A 217 2.18 -18.69 6.17
CA TYR A 217 0.93 -18.90 6.88
C TYR A 217 0.04 -19.92 6.14
N PRO A 218 -0.12 -21.14 6.67
CA PRO A 218 -1.04 -22.11 6.11
C PRO A 218 -2.49 -21.74 6.49
N GLN A 219 -3.31 -21.39 5.50
CA GLN A 219 -4.72 -21.07 5.75
C GLN A 219 -5.51 -22.31 6.14
N LYS A 220 -6.49 -22.12 7.03
CA LYS A 220 -7.32 -23.20 7.57
C LYS A 220 -8.26 -23.79 6.54
N HIS A 221 -8.39 -25.11 6.62
CA HIS A 221 -9.36 -25.90 5.87
C HIS A 221 -10.32 -26.58 6.86
N ASN A 222 -11.56 -26.82 6.45
CA ASN A 222 -12.52 -27.55 7.27
C ASN A 222 -12.27 -29.08 7.23
N SER A 223 -13.11 -29.85 7.92
CA SER A 223 -13.00 -31.32 7.98
C SER A 223 -13.18 -32.03 6.62
N LYS A 224 -13.68 -31.34 5.60
CA LYS A 224 -13.80 -31.84 4.22
C LYS A 224 -12.61 -31.44 3.34
N GLY A 225 -11.63 -30.71 3.89
CA GLY A 225 -10.50 -30.18 3.14
C GLY A 225 -10.85 -28.96 2.28
N GLU A 226 -11.97 -28.29 2.54
CA GLU A 226 -12.32 -27.05 1.83
C GLU A 226 -11.65 -25.85 2.52
N LEU A 227 -11.08 -24.93 1.73
CA LEU A 227 -10.53 -23.67 2.26
C LEU A 227 -11.66 -22.85 2.90
N VAL A 228 -11.47 -22.47 4.17
CA VAL A 228 -12.45 -21.66 4.92
C VAL A 228 -11.89 -20.34 5.41
N GLU A 229 -10.58 -20.18 5.41
CA GLU A 229 -9.91 -18.96 5.79
C GLU A 229 -9.40 -18.24 4.55
N PHE A 230 -9.85 -16.99 4.34
CA PHE A 230 -9.48 -16.17 3.21
C PHE A 230 -8.68 -14.97 3.72
N VAL A 231 -7.37 -15.03 3.54
CA VAL A 231 -6.45 -13.94 3.92
C VAL A 231 -6.32 -12.97 2.75
N GLY A 232 -6.14 -11.70 3.08
CA GLY A 232 -6.11 -10.57 2.18
C GLY A 232 -4.93 -9.65 2.45
N HIS A 233 -5.18 -8.34 2.25
CA HIS A 233 -4.22 -7.26 2.42
C HIS A 233 -3.35 -7.37 3.67
N GLU A 234 -2.06 -7.10 3.47
CA GLU A 234 -0.99 -7.48 4.37
C GLU A 234 0.14 -6.46 4.40
N MET A 235 0.82 -6.35 5.54
CA MET A 235 1.98 -5.47 5.72
C MET A 235 2.94 -6.04 6.77
N PRO A 236 4.27 -5.83 6.64
CA PRO A 236 5.19 -6.07 7.73
C PRO A 236 4.81 -5.26 8.98
N ALA A 237 4.97 -5.88 10.15
CA ALA A 237 4.70 -5.31 11.46
C ALA A 237 5.87 -5.67 12.39
N GLY A 238 6.99 -4.94 12.24
CA GLY A 238 8.27 -5.31 12.87
C GLY A 238 8.87 -6.55 12.19
N ASP A 239 9.07 -7.63 12.95
CA ASP A 239 9.49 -8.96 12.47
C ASP A 239 8.30 -9.88 12.12
N LYS A 240 7.07 -9.42 12.36
CA LYS A 240 5.82 -10.13 12.06
C LYS A 240 5.14 -9.59 10.80
N VAL A 241 4.03 -10.20 10.43
CA VAL A 241 3.14 -9.73 9.36
C VAL A 241 1.75 -9.50 9.93
N VAL A 242 1.20 -8.30 9.76
CA VAL A 242 -0.22 -8.06 10.03
C VAL A 242 -1.00 -8.23 8.74
N ALA A 243 -2.12 -8.95 8.79
CA ALA A 243 -2.94 -9.20 7.62
C ALA A 243 -4.44 -9.18 7.96
N VAL A 244 -5.25 -8.93 6.95
CA VAL A 244 -6.70 -9.04 7.05
C VAL A 244 -7.13 -10.46 6.71
N ARG A 245 -7.79 -11.15 7.63
CA ARG A 245 -8.64 -12.31 7.35
C ARG A 245 -10.02 -11.78 6.95
N TYR A 246 -10.36 -11.86 5.66
CA TYR A 246 -11.54 -11.18 5.12
C TYR A 246 -12.85 -11.68 5.72
N PRO A 247 -13.88 -10.82 5.84
CA PRO A 247 -15.21 -11.18 6.34
C PRO A 247 -15.93 -12.26 5.56
N VAL A 248 -15.57 -12.46 4.29
CA VAL A 248 -16.07 -13.55 3.46
C VAL A 248 -15.52 -14.93 3.86
N SER A 249 -14.51 -14.98 4.75
CA SER A 249 -14.04 -16.21 5.37
C SER A 249 -15.19 -16.97 6.02
N ARG A 250 -15.21 -18.29 5.87
CA ARG A 250 -16.25 -19.17 6.43
C ARG A 250 -15.91 -19.56 7.87
N MET A 251 -15.55 -18.56 8.66
CA MET A 251 -15.03 -18.68 10.02
C MET A 251 -15.58 -17.56 10.90
N GLU A 252 -15.76 -17.82 12.20
CA GLU A 252 -16.26 -16.82 13.14
C GLU A 252 -15.22 -15.74 13.47
N ASP A 253 -13.94 -16.09 13.46
CA ASP A 253 -12.81 -15.25 13.85
C ASP A 253 -12.20 -14.46 12.67
N PHE A 254 -13.01 -13.90 11.77
CA PHE A 254 -12.49 -12.98 10.73
C PHE A 254 -12.11 -11.60 11.29
N GLY A 255 -11.24 -10.86 10.60
CA GLY A 255 -10.74 -9.55 11.01
C GLY A 255 -9.22 -9.44 10.88
N ILE A 256 -8.53 -8.93 11.90
CA ILE A 256 -7.06 -8.77 11.87
C ILE A 256 -6.36 -10.00 12.46
N ILE A 257 -5.34 -10.48 11.77
CA ILE A 257 -4.41 -11.49 12.25
C ILE A 257 -2.98 -10.98 12.27
N LEU A 258 -2.19 -11.44 13.25
CA LEU A 258 -0.76 -11.19 13.35
C LEU A 258 -0.02 -12.51 13.16
N VAL A 259 0.69 -12.62 12.05
CA VAL A 259 1.41 -13.82 11.61
C VAL A 259 2.87 -13.73 12.01
N ASP A 260 3.37 -14.81 12.57
CA ASP A 260 4.79 -15.03 12.86
C ASP A 260 5.41 -15.87 11.73
N PRO A 261 6.31 -15.30 10.92
CA PRO A 261 6.92 -16.01 9.80
C PRO A 261 7.79 -17.21 10.20
N GLU A 262 8.37 -17.20 11.39
CA GLU A 262 9.26 -18.26 11.87
C GLU A 262 8.46 -19.48 12.32
N THR A 263 7.42 -19.25 13.12
CA THR A 263 6.57 -20.33 13.66
C THR A 263 5.44 -20.73 12.70
N LYS A 264 5.18 -19.91 11.68
CA LYS A 264 4.07 -20.05 10.72
C LYS A 264 2.70 -20.10 11.37
N THR A 265 2.53 -19.32 12.44
CA THR A 265 1.28 -19.24 13.21
C THR A 265 0.68 -17.84 13.11
N GLY A 266 -0.64 -17.75 13.32
CA GLY A 266 -1.40 -16.49 13.30
C GLY A 266 -2.19 -16.29 14.58
N GLU A 267 -1.97 -15.16 15.25
CA GLU A 267 -2.76 -14.67 16.39
C GLU A 267 -3.96 -13.86 15.87
N PHE A 268 -5.16 -14.15 16.36
CA PHE A 268 -6.33 -13.31 16.09
C PHE A 268 -6.31 -12.06 16.98
N ILE A 269 -6.47 -10.88 16.38
CA ILE A 269 -6.26 -9.59 17.06
C ILE A 269 -7.56 -8.82 17.29
N ASP A 270 -8.38 -8.66 16.25
CA ASP A 270 -9.62 -7.88 16.32
C ASP A 270 -10.62 -8.32 15.25
N HIS A 271 -11.91 -8.13 15.55
CA HIS A 271 -13.02 -8.51 14.68
C HIS A 271 -13.75 -7.28 14.10
N ASP A 272 -13.70 -7.11 12.79
CA ASP A 272 -14.54 -6.15 12.04
C ASP A 272 -14.50 -6.48 10.54
N ASP A 273 -15.28 -5.72 9.76
CA ASP A 273 -15.38 -5.88 8.31
C ASP A 273 -14.21 -5.18 7.57
N TYR A 274 -12.98 -5.50 7.96
CA TYR A 274 -11.77 -4.82 7.46
C TYR A 274 -11.47 -5.12 5.99
N LEU A 275 -10.82 -4.16 5.32
CA LEU A 275 -10.27 -4.32 3.99
C LEU A 275 -8.75 -4.19 3.96
N HIS A 276 -8.19 -3.11 4.51
CA HIS A 276 -6.75 -2.94 4.63
C HIS A 276 -6.30 -2.86 6.09
N VAL A 277 -5.02 -3.11 6.27
CA VAL A 277 -4.30 -2.89 7.52
C VAL A 277 -2.89 -2.40 7.21
N ALA A 278 -2.44 -1.40 7.95
CA ALA A 278 -1.07 -0.92 7.92
C ALA A 278 -0.50 -0.87 9.35
N SER A 279 0.83 -0.98 9.47
CA SER A 279 1.51 -0.92 10.75
C SER A 279 2.55 0.20 10.82
N ASN A 280 2.82 0.69 12.03
CA ASN A 280 4.02 1.48 12.26
C ASN A 280 5.28 0.59 12.20
N ALA A 281 6.46 1.21 12.14
CA ALA A 281 7.72 0.48 11.95
C ALA A 281 8.00 -0.57 13.06
N ALA A 282 7.49 -0.34 14.27
CA ALA A 282 7.69 -1.21 15.42
C ALA A 282 6.68 -2.37 15.53
N GLY A 283 5.66 -2.44 14.68
CA GLY A 283 4.62 -3.46 14.80
C GLY A 283 3.70 -3.30 16.03
N SER A 284 3.71 -2.13 16.66
CA SER A 284 2.98 -1.88 17.91
C SER A 284 1.63 -1.22 17.71
N LEU A 285 1.46 -0.51 16.60
CA LEU A 285 0.22 0.16 16.23
C LEU A 285 -0.21 -0.34 14.87
N PHE A 286 -1.52 -0.58 14.72
CA PHE A 286 -2.15 -0.91 13.45
C PHE A 286 -3.21 0.14 13.14
N VAL A 287 -3.28 0.57 11.89
CA VAL A 287 -4.41 1.35 11.39
C VAL A 287 -5.14 0.52 10.36
N MET A 288 -6.47 0.51 10.46
CA MET A 288 -7.33 -0.32 9.62
C MET A 288 -8.49 0.52 9.08
N ASP A 289 -8.95 0.16 7.90
CA ASP A 289 -10.18 0.68 7.30
C ASP A 289 -11.17 -0.46 7.05
N THR A 290 -12.46 -0.17 7.17
CA THR A 290 -13.51 -1.14 6.88
C THR A 290 -14.01 -1.04 5.45
N CYS A 291 -14.65 -2.09 4.95
CA CYS A 291 -15.36 -2.06 3.69
C CYS A 291 -16.76 -2.65 3.83
N TRP A 292 -17.65 -2.25 2.93
CA TRP A 292 -18.90 -2.96 2.72
C TRP A 292 -18.67 -4.17 1.83
N TRP A 293 -18.99 -5.36 2.34
CA TRP A 293 -18.81 -6.63 1.61
C TRP A 293 -20.14 -7.19 1.08
N GLY A 294 -21.22 -6.39 1.08
CA GLY A 294 -22.54 -6.78 0.60
C GLY A 294 -23.36 -7.62 1.60
N ASN A 295 -22.72 -8.55 2.31
CA ASN A 295 -23.37 -9.51 3.20
C ASN A 295 -22.85 -9.46 4.66
N THR A 296 -22.19 -8.37 5.06
CA THR A 296 -21.57 -8.23 6.39
C THR A 296 -22.27 -7.23 7.29
N LYS A 297 -21.67 -6.89 8.44
CA LYS A 297 -22.26 -6.02 9.47
C LYS A 297 -22.40 -4.57 8.99
N ARG A 298 -21.48 -4.11 8.14
CA ARG A 298 -21.52 -2.79 7.51
C ARG A 298 -22.70 -2.70 6.53
N LYS A 299 -23.43 -1.58 6.54
CA LYS A 299 -24.65 -1.40 5.74
C LYS A 299 -24.58 -0.28 4.71
N THR A 300 -23.53 0.52 4.73
CA THR A 300 -23.37 1.65 3.81
C THR A 300 -22.26 1.33 2.82
N GLU A 301 -22.61 1.16 1.55
CA GLU A 301 -21.66 1.10 0.45
C GLU A 301 -20.86 2.41 0.36
N ASP A 302 -19.62 2.35 -0.13
CA ASP A 302 -18.76 3.52 -0.37
C ASP A 302 -18.50 4.41 0.88
N GLN A 303 -18.64 3.82 2.08
CA GLN A 303 -18.25 4.42 3.35
C GLN A 303 -17.31 3.47 4.10
N SER A 304 -16.25 4.05 4.68
CA SER A 304 -15.27 3.31 5.47
C SER A 304 -15.01 3.99 6.80
N ASP A 305 -14.93 3.20 7.86
CA ASP A 305 -14.48 3.64 9.16
C ASP A 305 -13.01 3.30 9.34
N ILE A 306 -12.26 4.26 9.88
CA ILE A 306 -10.83 4.15 10.16
C ILE A 306 -10.65 3.93 11.66
N PHE A 307 -9.88 2.91 12.02
CA PHE A 307 -9.56 2.55 13.39
C PHE A 307 -8.05 2.52 13.63
N LEU A 308 -7.63 2.90 14.83
CA LEU A 308 -6.31 2.60 15.36
C LEU A 308 -6.42 1.46 16.38
N TYR A 309 -5.54 0.47 16.30
CA TYR A 309 -5.38 -0.57 17.29
C TYR A 309 -3.99 -0.49 17.91
N ASP A 310 -3.93 -0.39 19.23
CA ASP A 310 -2.70 -0.52 19.99
C ASP A 310 -2.48 -1.98 20.38
N ASN A 311 -1.47 -2.62 19.78
CA ASN A 311 -1.17 -4.03 20.00
C ASN A 311 -0.55 -4.31 21.38
N ARG A 312 -0.03 -3.29 22.06
CA ARG A 312 0.52 -3.43 23.42
C ARG A 312 -0.60 -3.41 24.45
N THR A 313 -1.51 -2.46 24.32
CA THR A 313 -2.64 -2.32 25.27
C THR A 313 -3.90 -3.06 24.84
N LYS A 314 -3.90 -3.60 23.62
CA LYS A 314 -5.02 -4.30 22.96
C LYS A 314 -6.28 -3.42 22.87
N LYS A 315 -6.09 -2.09 22.74
CA LYS A 315 -7.18 -1.11 22.66
C LYS A 315 -7.43 -0.69 21.22
N LYS A 316 -8.71 -0.66 20.84
CA LYS A 316 -9.20 -0.15 19.56
C LYS A 316 -9.80 1.24 19.73
N HIS A 317 -9.44 2.16 18.84
CA HIS A 317 -9.88 3.54 18.83
C HIS A 317 -10.50 3.86 17.46
N PHE A 318 -11.73 4.37 17.46
CA PHE A 318 -12.32 4.95 16.25
C PHE A 318 -11.66 6.30 15.96
N LEU A 319 -11.26 6.50 14.71
CA LEU A 319 -10.62 7.72 14.25
C LEU A 319 -11.57 8.60 13.42
N ALA A 320 -12.11 8.06 12.32
CA ALA A 320 -12.95 8.80 11.39
C ALA A 320 -13.83 7.87 10.55
N SER A 321 -14.86 8.44 9.94
CA SER A 321 -15.57 7.83 8.81
C SER A 321 -15.33 8.67 7.57
N VAL A 322 -15.01 8.02 6.45
CA VAL A 322 -14.74 8.68 5.16
C VAL A 322 -15.59 8.08 4.05
N CYS A 323 -15.89 8.90 3.04
CA CYS A 323 -16.39 8.39 1.79
C CYS A 323 -15.23 7.82 0.96
N CYS A 324 -15.46 6.70 0.28
CA CYS A 324 -14.46 6.02 -0.54
C CYS A 324 -15.12 5.45 -1.81
N SER A 325 -14.33 4.79 -2.65
CA SER A 325 -14.89 3.91 -3.69
C SER A 325 -13.93 2.77 -3.98
N MET A 326 -14.46 1.55 -4.06
CA MET A 326 -13.64 0.36 -4.32
C MET A 326 -13.34 0.14 -5.82
N LYS A 327 -13.92 0.96 -6.71
CA LYS A 327 -13.78 0.80 -8.16
C LYS A 327 -12.39 1.14 -8.70
N ASN A 328 -11.67 2.03 -8.03
CA ASN A 328 -10.33 2.44 -8.44
C ASN A 328 -9.47 2.70 -7.19
N GLN A 329 -8.23 2.20 -7.21
CA GLN A 329 -7.26 2.27 -6.12
C GLN A 329 -6.99 3.69 -5.61
N ILE A 330 -7.09 4.72 -6.46
CA ILE A 330 -6.95 6.11 -6.01
C ILE A 330 -8.06 6.60 -5.08
N TYR A 331 -9.17 5.86 -4.97
CA TYR A 331 -10.29 6.17 -4.08
C TYR A 331 -10.45 5.18 -2.93
N HIS A 332 -9.57 4.17 -2.86
CA HIS A 332 -9.45 3.32 -1.69
C HIS A 332 -8.89 4.15 -0.54
N VAL A 333 -9.34 3.85 0.68
CA VAL A 333 -8.96 4.65 1.86
C VAL A 333 -7.46 4.56 2.12
N HIS A 334 -6.88 3.37 1.95
CA HIS A 334 -5.44 3.13 2.12
C HIS A 334 -4.89 3.78 3.39
N PRO A 335 -5.46 3.45 4.57
CA PRO A 335 -4.99 4.03 5.81
C PRO A 335 -3.54 3.62 6.03
N ARG A 336 -2.74 4.56 6.53
CA ARG A 336 -1.33 4.31 6.80
C ARG A 336 -0.86 5.12 7.99
N LEU A 337 0.14 4.58 8.66
CA LEU A 337 0.86 5.25 9.74
C LEU A 337 2.18 5.80 9.19
N ASN A 338 2.66 6.90 9.74
CA ASN A 338 4.08 7.19 9.66
C ASN A 338 4.88 6.19 10.51
N ARG A 339 6.21 6.21 10.43
CA ARG A 339 7.05 5.21 11.12
C ARG A 339 6.90 5.20 12.63
N ALA A 340 6.69 6.37 13.24
CA ALA A 340 6.45 6.49 14.68
C ALA A 340 5.07 5.95 15.08
N GLY A 341 4.08 6.15 14.21
CA GLY A 341 2.68 5.78 14.42
C GLY A 341 1.86 6.87 15.10
N ASP A 342 2.34 8.11 15.09
CA ASP A 342 1.65 9.30 15.63
C ASP A 342 0.92 10.11 14.55
N ILE A 343 1.07 9.76 13.27
CA ILE A 343 0.32 10.37 12.17
C ILE A 343 -0.37 9.28 11.34
N VAL A 344 -1.65 9.49 11.03
CA VAL A 344 -2.42 8.69 10.06
C VAL A 344 -2.70 9.52 8.82
N LEU A 345 -2.44 8.91 7.65
CA LEU A 345 -2.92 9.42 6.36
C LEU A 345 -3.92 8.44 5.77
N ALA A 346 -4.93 8.96 5.09
CA ALA A 346 -5.89 8.18 4.32
C ALA A 346 -6.46 9.00 3.16
N THR A 347 -6.82 8.38 2.05
CA THR A 347 -7.59 9.04 1.01
C THR A 347 -9.06 9.09 1.39
N ALA A 348 -9.70 10.24 1.19
CA ALA A 348 -11.11 10.46 1.47
C ALA A 348 -11.78 11.18 0.28
N LYS A 349 -12.79 10.55 -0.32
CA LYS A 349 -13.62 11.23 -1.32
C LYS A 349 -14.45 12.32 -0.67
N GLU A 350 -14.70 13.40 -1.43
CA GLU A 350 -15.62 14.45 -0.98
C GLU A 350 -17.07 13.95 -1.01
N SER A 351 -17.43 13.12 -2.00
CA SER A 351 -18.70 12.39 -2.06
C SER A 351 -18.61 11.18 -2.99
N VAL A 352 -19.64 10.32 -2.97
CA VAL A 352 -19.74 9.15 -3.85
C VAL A 352 -19.83 9.58 -5.32
N ASP A 353 -20.59 10.63 -5.61
CA ASP A 353 -20.91 11.08 -6.97
C ASP A 353 -19.84 11.98 -7.60
N LEU A 354 -18.96 12.57 -6.79
CA LEU A 354 -17.91 13.45 -7.26
C LEU A 354 -16.58 12.69 -7.43
N PRO A 355 -15.76 13.04 -8.42
CA PRO A 355 -14.43 12.47 -8.57
C PRO A 355 -13.45 13.02 -7.53
N ASN A 356 -13.78 14.13 -6.85
CA ASN A 356 -12.88 14.83 -5.96
C ASN A 356 -12.50 13.98 -4.74
N ALA A 357 -11.22 14.06 -4.37
CA ALA A 357 -10.68 13.40 -3.19
C ALA A 357 -9.65 14.29 -2.50
N LYS A 358 -9.58 14.16 -1.18
CA LYS A 358 -8.62 14.81 -0.28
C LYS A 358 -7.85 13.74 0.49
N ILE A 359 -6.76 14.15 1.11
CA ILE A 359 -6.01 13.30 2.03
C ILE A 359 -6.42 13.69 3.44
N LEU A 360 -7.07 12.77 4.15
CA LEU A 360 -7.30 12.90 5.58
C LEU A 360 -5.95 12.77 6.31
N TYR A 361 -5.59 13.81 7.04
CA TYR A 361 -4.45 13.85 7.94
C TYR A 361 -4.96 13.85 9.38
N LEU A 362 -4.42 12.96 10.22
CA LEU A 362 -4.70 12.90 11.64
C LEU A 362 -3.39 12.86 12.43
N GLU A 363 -3.18 13.81 13.33
CA GLU A 363 -2.11 13.73 14.34
C GLU A 363 -2.67 13.08 15.62
N LEU A 364 -1.93 12.18 16.23
CA LEU A 364 -2.35 11.36 17.37
C LEU A 364 -1.62 11.73 18.67
N ALA A 365 -2.30 11.53 19.80
CA ALA A 365 -1.80 11.62 21.17
C ALA A 365 -1.44 10.23 21.72
N VAL A 366 -0.57 9.52 21.01
CA VAL A 366 -0.10 8.17 21.36
C VAL A 366 1.16 8.16 22.22
#